data_AF-A0A445A5F7-F1
#
_entry.id   AF-A0A445A5F7-F1
#
_cell.length_a   1.000
_cell.length_b   1.000
_cell.length_c   1.000
_cell.angle_alpha   90.00
_cell.angle_beta   90.00
_cell.angle_gamma   90.00
#
_symmetry.space_group_name_H-M   'P 1'
#
loop_
_entity.id
_entity.type
_entity.pdbx_description
1 polymer ?
#
loop_
_entity_poly.entity_id
_entity_poly.type
_entity_poly.pdbx_seq_one_letter_code
_entity_poly.pdbx_strand_id
1 'polypeptide(L)'
;MIDNVNPRDISLKFTNSQPIFNEEEECLVPAHQVIFMSVFPENFQPIDQIQDLTIYSHEGRLTSTLVRVFEKTQKITKESRTMINYKSRNTLLVSSKRNEIEEREMRLLVEFESAFYNLSGLLEKLPEGIKRNLCYLIKDREDHKCQLCASEISEESNNETESTHMMKE
;
A
#
# COMPACT_ATOMS: atom_id res chain seq x y z
N MET A 1 -16.35 21.72 -35.08
CA MET A 1 -15.04 22.28 -34.67
C MET A 1 -14.49 21.35 -33.62
N ILE A 2 -13.41 20.65 -33.91
CA ILE A 2 -12.68 19.85 -32.94
C ILE A 2 -11.70 20.83 -32.30
N ASP A 3 -11.85 21.09 -31.00
CA ASP A 3 -10.93 21.96 -30.28
C ASP A 3 -9.50 21.41 -30.38
N ASN A 4 -8.59 22.25 -30.88
CA ASN A 4 -7.14 22.02 -30.86
C ASN A 4 -6.62 22.13 -29.41
N VAL A 5 -7.03 21.21 -28.55
CA VAL A 5 -6.42 21.04 -27.24
C VAL A 5 -5.06 20.41 -27.49
N ASN A 6 -3.98 21.14 -27.21
CA ASN A 6 -2.62 20.61 -27.32
C ASN A 6 -2.53 19.25 -26.60
N PRO A 7 -1.86 18.24 -27.19
CA PRO A 7 -1.58 16.98 -26.51
C PRO A 7 -1.03 17.26 -25.12
N ARG A 8 -1.58 16.60 -24.09
CA ARG A 8 -0.94 16.65 -22.77
C ARG A 8 0.31 15.77 -22.84
N ASP A 9 1.47 16.40 -22.80
CA ASP A 9 2.76 15.70 -22.78
C ASP A 9 2.99 14.90 -21.48
N ILE A 10 2.15 15.09 -20.45
CA ILE A 10 2.30 14.45 -19.14
C ILE A 10 1.18 13.43 -18.92
N SER A 11 1.58 12.20 -18.61
CA SER A 11 0.73 11.11 -18.12
C SER A 11 0.99 10.85 -16.65
N LEU A 12 -0.08 10.57 -15.91
CA LEU A 12 -0.03 10.16 -14.52
C LEU A 12 -0.72 8.81 -14.39
N LYS A 13 0.01 7.80 -13.92
CA LYS A 13 -0.55 6.49 -13.59
C LYS A 13 -0.68 6.37 -12.09
N PHE A 14 -1.92 6.25 -11.63
CA PHE A 14 -2.26 6.16 -10.22
C PHE A 14 -2.41 4.70 -9.78
N THR A 15 -1.98 4.39 -8.57
CA THR A 15 -2.35 3.17 -7.85
C THR A 15 -2.74 3.61 -6.46
N ASN A 16 -4.04 3.54 -6.17
CA ASN A 16 -4.63 4.14 -4.98
C ASN A 16 -5.38 3.05 -4.19
N SER A 17 -5.26 3.11 -2.86
CA SER A 17 -6.19 2.43 -1.97
C SER A 17 -7.50 3.19 -1.88
N GLN A 18 -8.54 2.54 -1.38
CA GLN A 18 -9.73 3.27 -0.95
C GLN A 18 -9.46 3.95 0.41
N PRO A 19 -10.08 5.11 0.67
CA PRO A 19 -10.15 5.65 2.02
C PRO A 19 -10.99 4.74 2.92
N ILE A 20 -10.69 4.73 4.21
CA ILE A 20 -11.37 3.90 5.20
C ILE A 20 -12.00 4.82 6.24
N PHE A 21 -13.28 4.63 6.47
CA PHE A 21 -14.12 5.42 7.38
C PHE A 21 -14.56 4.56 8.57
N ASN A 22 -14.90 5.22 9.68
CA ASN A 22 -15.61 4.58 10.79
C ASN A 22 -17.13 4.52 10.54
N GLU A 23 -17.88 4.01 11.50
CA GLU A 23 -19.35 3.94 11.45
C GLU A 23 -20.04 5.31 11.40
N GLU A 24 -19.35 6.36 11.86
CA GLU A 24 -19.81 7.75 11.91
C GLU A 24 -19.42 8.55 10.65
N GLU A 25 -18.96 7.87 9.59
CA GLU A 25 -18.48 8.44 8.33
C GLU A 25 -17.25 9.36 8.47
N GLU A 26 -16.51 9.29 9.58
CA GLU A 26 -15.24 9.97 9.75
C GLU A 26 -14.10 9.20 9.09
N CYS A 27 -13.26 9.91 8.33
CA CYS A 27 -12.12 9.31 7.63
C CYS A 27 -11.01 8.91 8.62
N LEU A 28 -10.87 7.61 8.89
CA LEU A 28 -9.82 7.05 9.72
C LEU A 28 -8.47 7.03 8.99
N VAL A 29 -8.49 6.54 7.76
CA VAL A 29 -7.29 6.37 6.92
C VAL A 29 -7.56 6.94 5.54
N PRO A 30 -6.86 8.01 5.12
CA PRO A 30 -6.98 8.51 3.77
C PRO A 30 -6.42 7.51 2.77
N ALA A 31 -6.84 7.62 1.50
CA ALA A 31 -6.31 6.79 0.43
C ALA A 31 -4.78 6.85 0.39
N HIS A 32 -4.14 5.70 0.43
CA HIS A 32 -2.71 5.57 0.14
C HIS A 32 -2.53 5.52 -1.36
N GLN A 33 -1.50 6.18 -1.88
CA GLN A 33 -1.31 6.29 -3.32
C GLN A 33 0.15 6.32 -3.73
N VAL A 34 0.42 5.65 -4.83
CA VAL A 34 1.68 5.75 -5.57
C VAL A 34 1.34 6.26 -6.97
N ILE A 35 1.98 7.36 -7.34
CA ILE A 35 1.73 8.07 -8.59
C ILE A 35 3.00 7.98 -9.44
N PHE A 36 2.90 7.37 -10.61
CA PHE A 36 3.96 7.34 -11.60
C PHE A 36 3.71 8.42 -12.64
N MET A 37 4.59 9.42 -12.66
CA MET A 37 4.62 10.46 -13.65
C MET A 37 5.51 10.06 -14.83
N SER A 38 4.99 10.20 -16.05
CA SER A 38 5.70 9.88 -17.28
C SER A 38 5.32 10.85 -18.39
N VAL A 39 6.24 11.07 -19.33
CA VAL A 39 5.95 11.88 -20.52
C VAL A 39 5.35 10.97 -21.58
N PHE A 40 4.18 11.31 -22.10
CA PHE A 40 3.54 10.55 -23.18
C PHE A 40 3.77 11.29 -24.50
N PRO A 41 4.36 10.65 -25.53
CA PRO A 41 4.64 11.30 -26.80
C PRO A 41 3.40 11.41 -27.72
N GLU A 42 2.24 10.91 -27.28
CA GLU A 42 1.02 10.79 -28.09
C GLU A 42 -0.19 11.44 -27.42
N ASN A 43 -1.22 11.72 -28.22
CA ASN A 43 -2.51 12.20 -27.74
C ASN A 43 -3.21 11.15 -26.88
N PHE A 44 -3.31 11.40 -25.57
CA PHE A 44 -4.15 10.61 -24.67
C PHE A 44 -5.63 10.87 -24.98
N GLN A 45 -6.41 9.83 -25.26
CA GLN A 45 -7.87 9.93 -25.29
C GLN A 45 -8.37 10.06 -23.85
N PRO A 46 -9.07 11.15 -23.47
CA PRO A 46 -9.67 11.27 -22.15
C PRO A 46 -10.47 10.02 -21.81
N ILE A 47 -10.35 9.54 -20.57
CA ILE A 47 -11.23 8.49 -20.08
C ILE A 47 -12.58 9.15 -19.80
N ASP A 48 -13.52 9.05 -20.74
CA ASP A 48 -14.87 9.60 -20.60
C ASP A 48 -15.72 8.81 -19.57
N GLN A 49 -15.27 7.62 -19.20
CA GLN A 49 -15.90 6.82 -18.14
C GLN A 49 -15.38 7.27 -16.79
N ILE A 50 -16.16 8.09 -16.10
CA ILE A 50 -16.03 8.26 -14.65
C ILE A 50 -16.32 6.88 -14.04
N GLN A 51 -15.29 6.23 -13.49
CA GLN A 51 -15.52 5.05 -12.67
C GLN A 51 -16.32 5.49 -11.46
N ASP A 52 -17.51 4.92 -11.31
CA ASP A 52 -18.33 5.11 -10.13
C ASP A 52 -17.52 4.62 -8.94
N LEU A 53 -17.09 5.54 -8.07
CA LEU A 53 -16.31 5.27 -6.87
C LEU A 53 -17.25 4.63 -5.85
N THR A 54 -17.72 3.43 -6.15
CA THR A 54 -18.44 2.60 -5.18
C THR A 54 -17.49 2.38 -4.01
N ILE A 55 -17.77 3.03 -2.89
CA ILE A 55 -17.03 2.85 -1.65
C ILE A 55 -17.38 1.43 -1.19
N TYR A 56 -16.43 0.51 -1.30
CA TYR A 56 -16.66 -0.87 -0.92
C TYR A 56 -16.39 -1.01 0.57
N SER A 57 -17.38 -1.44 1.34
CA SER A 57 -17.25 -1.70 2.78
C SER A 57 -16.65 -3.08 3.09
N HIS A 58 -16.40 -3.92 2.07
CA HIS A 58 -15.85 -5.25 2.28
C HIS A 58 -14.38 -5.17 2.69
N GLU A 59 -14.08 -5.55 3.93
CA GLU A 59 -12.73 -5.49 4.53
C GLU A 59 -11.65 -6.11 3.63
N GLY A 60 -11.92 -7.27 3.03
CA GLY A 60 -10.98 -7.93 2.14
C GLY A 60 -10.65 -7.10 0.89
N ARG A 61 -11.61 -6.31 0.38
CA ARG A 61 -11.37 -5.43 -0.76
C ARG A 61 -10.56 -4.21 -0.34
N LEU A 62 -10.91 -3.56 0.77
CA LEU A 62 -10.15 -2.45 1.33
C LEU A 62 -8.69 -2.85 1.55
N THR A 63 -8.47 -4.01 2.17
CA THR A 63 -7.15 -4.62 2.38
C THR A 63 -6.42 -4.84 1.05
N SER A 64 -7.07 -5.47 0.07
CA SER A 64 -6.45 -5.75 -1.24
C SER A 64 -5.97 -4.48 -1.94
N THR A 65 -6.68 -3.35 -1.78
CA THR A 65 -6.28 -2.09 -2.40
C THR A 65 -5.07 -1.47 -1.71
N LEU A 66 -4.94 -1.60 -0.39
CA LEU A 66 -3.73 -1.22 0.36
C LEU A 66 -2.52 -2.07 -0.05
N VAL A 67 -2.70 -3.39 -0.14
CA VAL A 67 -1.63 -4.31 -0.57
C VAL A 67 -1.15 -3.96 -1.97
N ARG A 68 -2.04 -3.64 -2.91
CA ARG A 68 -1.64 -3.22 -4.27
C ARG A 68 -0.78 -1.97 -4.29
N VAL A 69 -1.02 -1.01 -3.40
CA VAL A 69 -0.18 0.20 -3.28
C VAL A 69 1.22 -0.20 -2.82
N PHE A 70 1.31 -1.04 -1.79
CA PHE A 70 2.56 -1.53 -1.26
C PHE A 70 3.34 -2.41 -2.25
N GLU A 71 2.68 -3.35 -2.92
CA GLU A 71 3.29 -4.14 -4.00
C GLU A 71 3.85 -3.27 -5.13
N LYS A 72 3.27 -2.08 -5.34
CA LYS A 72 3.74 -1.16 -6.36
C LYS A 72 5.03 -0.46 -5.95
N THR A 73 5.21 -0.14 -4.67
CA THR A 73 6.47 0.41 -4.15
C THR A 73 7.58 -0.64 -4.12
N GLN A 74 7.24 -1.88 -3.77
CA GLN A 74 8.16 -3.03 -3.74
C GLN A 74 8.79 -3.37 -5.10
N LYS A 75 8.22 -2.88 -6.21
CA LYS A 75 8.81 -3.02 -7.55
C LYS A 75 9.95 -2.02 -7.81
N ILE A 76 10.15 -1.04 -6.93
CA ILE A 76 11.22 -0.06 -7.02
C ILE A 76 12.42 -0.60 -6.23
N THR A 77 13.43 -1.04 -6.96
CA THR A 77 14.69 -1.59 -6.43
C THR A 77 15.84 -0.60 -6.60
N LYS A 78 17.01 -0.90 -6.02
CA LYS A 78 18.24 -0.09 -6.17
C LYS A 78 18.70 0.10 -7.63
N GLU A 79 18.33 -0.82 -8.51
CA GLU A 79 18.64 -0.78 -9.95
C GLU A 79 17.57 -0.03 -10.76
N SER A 80 16.50 0.42 -10.10
CA SER A 80 15.42 1.12 -10.78
C SER A 80 15.86 2.49 -11.25
N ARG A 81 15.56 2.80 -12.51
CA ARG A 81 15.79 4.11 -13.11
C ARG A 81 14.68 5.09 -12.77
N THR A 82 14.45 5.27 -11.46
CA THR A 82 13.31 6.00 -10.90
C THR A 82 13.80 7.11 -9.98
N MET A 83 13.07 8.21 -9.96
CA MET A 83 13.25 9.35 -9.06
C MET A 83 12.04 9.47 -8.13
N ILE A 84 12.27 9.73 -6.85
CA ILE A 84 11.20 10.06 -5.90
C ILE A 84 11.07 11.58 -5.82
N ASN A 85 10.04 12.11 -6.45
CA ASN A 85 9.79 13.56 -6.53
C ASN A 85 9.15 14.10 -5.26
N TYR A 86 8.31 13.29 -4.61
CA TYR A 86 7.60 13.69 -3.40
C TYR A 86 7.21 12.48 -2.57
N LYS A 87 7.27 12.64 -1.24
CA LYS A 87 6.82 11.66 -0.27
C LYS A 87 6.07 12.36 0.87
N SER A 88 4.88 11.89 1.18
CA SER A 88 4.13 12.23 2.40
C SER A 88 3.88 10.97 3.23
N ARG A 89 2.95 11.03 4.20
CA ARG A 89 2.54 9.86 5.00
C ARG A 89 1.78 8.81 4.18
N ASN A 90 1.04 9.21 3.14
CA ASN A 90 0.18 8.32 2.34
C ASN A 90 0.33 8.51 0.83
N THR A 91 1.22 9.39 0.36
CA THR A 91 1.47 9.63 -1.07
C THR A 91 2.94 9.47 -1.41
N LEU A 92 3.23 8.73 -2.47
CA LEU A 92 4.55 8.65 -3.10
C LEU A 92 4.42 9.06 -4.58
N LEU A 93 5.13 10.10 -5.00
CA LEU A 93 5.19 10.54 -6.39
C LEU A 93 6.55 10.20 -6.98
N VAL A 94 6.53 9.37 -8.02
CA VAL A 94 7.74 8.88 -8.67
C VAL A 94 7.73 9.20 -10.16
N SER A 95 8.91 9.36 -10.74
CA SER A 95 9.11 9.58 -12.18
C SER A 95 10.29 8.76 -12.67
N SER A 96 10.44 8.62 -13.99
CA SER A 96 11.60 7.95 -14.56
C SER A 96 12.78 8.93 -14.67
N LYS A 97 14.00 8.45 -14.41
CA LYS A 97 15.24 9.20 -14.65
C LYS A 97 16.25 8.33 -15.42
N ARG A 98 17.38 8.90 -15.84
CA ARG A 98 18.40 8.14 -16.61
C ARG A 98 19.24 7.20 -15.74
N ASN A 99 19.62 7.68 -14.57
CA ASN A 99 20.49 6.97 -13.64
C ASN A 99 19.65 6.09 -12.69
N GLU A 100 20.32 5.17 -12.00
CA GLU A 100 19.71 4.39 -10.93
C GLU A 100 19.27 5.29 -9.76
N ILE A 101 18.26 4.83 -9.02
CA ILE A 101 17.72 5.51 -7.84
C ILE A 101 18.83 5.75 -6.81
N GLU A 102 18.85 6.95 -6.23
CA GLU A 102 19.89 7.32 -5.27
C GLU A 102 19.58 6.75 -3.88
N GLU A 103 20.61 6.57 -3.05
CA GLU A 103 20.47 6.09 -1.68
C GLU A 103 19.53 6.98 -0.84
N ARG A 104 19.55 8.30 -1.06
CA ARG A 104 18.63 9.23 -0.42
C ARG A 104 17.17 8.94 -0.79
N GLU A 105 16.92 8.63 -2.06
CA GLU A 105 15.58 8.31 -2.54
C GLU A 105 15.15 6.94 -2.03
N MET A 106 16.06 5.96 -2.00
CA MET A 106 15.78 4.66 -1.40
C MET A 106 15.36 4.78 0.07
N ARG A 107 15.99 5.69 0.83
CA ARG A 107 15.56 6.00 2.21
C ARG A 107 14.12 6.53 2.27
N LEU A 108 13.73 7.41 1.36
CA LEU A 108 12.35 7.91 1.29
C LEU A 108 11.33 6.80 0.96
N LEU A 109 11.72 5.85 0.09
CA LEU A 109 10.93 4.67 -0.23
C LEU A 109 10.74 3.80 1.02
N VAL A 110 11.85 3.44 1.68
CA VAL A 110 11.83 2.63 2.90
C VAL A 110 11.00 3.29 4.01
N GLU A 111 11.12 4.60 4.20
CA GLU A 111 10.29 5.32 5.15
C GLU A 111 8.79 5.26 4.82
N PHE A 112 8.43 5.34 3.52
CA PHE A 112 7.04 5.20 3.10
C PHE A 112 6.52 3.77 3.37
N GLU A 113 7.33 2.76 3.04
CA GLU A 113 7.01 1.35 3.22
C GLU A 113 6.95 0.92 4.68
N SER A 114 7.68 1.61 5.56
CA SER A 114 7.72 1.33 7.00
C SER A 114 6.35 1.34 7.67
N ALA A 115 5.40 2.13 7.16
CA ALA A 115 4.03 2.13 7.65
C ALA A 115 3.35 0.78 7.44
N PHE A 116 3.61 0.11 6.31
CA PHE A 116 3.04 -1.21 5.98
C PHE A 116 3.70 -2.31 6.79
N TYR A 117 5.04 -2.33 6.86
CA TYR A 117 5.77 -3.35 7.61
C TYR A 117 5.46 -3.39 9.09
N ASN A 118 5.21 -2.21 9.68
CA ASN A 118 5.00 -2.08 11.12
C ASN A 118 3.54 -1.83 11.49
N LEU A 119 2.61 -1.76 10.51
CA LEU A 119 1.22 -1.33 10.70
C LEU A 119 1.10 -0.04 11.52
N SER A 120 1.91 0.96 11.19
CA SER A 120 2.10 2.16 12.00
C SER A 120 1.60 3.44 11.30
N GLY A 121 1.63 4.56 12.03
CA GLY A 121 1.28 5.87 11.48
C GLY A 121 -0.21 5.96 11.13
N LEU A 122 -0.52 6.14 9.85
CA LEU A 122 -1.93 6.16 9.42
C LEU A 122 -2.57 4.76 9.46
N LEU A 123 -1.78 3.70 9.27
CA LEU A 123 -2.30 2.33 9.26
C LEU A 123 -2.60 1.79 10.67
N GLU A 124 -2.11 2.45 11.72
CA GLU A 124 -2.47 2.16 13.11
C GLU A 124 -3.96 2.44 13.38
N LYS A 125 -4.59 3.32 12.59
CA LYS A 125 -6.02 3.66 12.72
C LYS A 125 -6.95 2.68 12.00
N LEU A 126 -6.41 1.67 11.32
CA LEU A 126 -7.23 0.68 10.64
C LEU A 126 -8.12 -0.10 11.62
N PRO A 127 -9.37 -0.43 11.25
CA PRO A 127 -10.17 -1.43 11.94
C PRO A 127 -9.43 -2.76 12.06
N GLU A 128 -9.68 -3.49 13.15
CA GLU A 128 -8.94 -4.68 13.52
C GLU A 128 -9.00 -5.79 12.45
N GLY A 129 -10.18 -6.01 11.85
CA GLY A 129 -10.34 -6.98 10.75
C GLY A 129 -9.45 -6.65 9.54
N ILE A 130 -9.38 -5.37 9.16
CA ILE A 130 -8.51 -4.90 8.06
C ILE A 130 -7.03 -5.03 8.43
N LYS A 131 -6.65 -4.72 9.68
CA LYS A 131 -5.25 -4.89 10.14
C LYS A 131 -4.79 -6.33 10.06
N ARG A 132 -5.58 -7.28 10.57
CA ARG A 132 -5.25 -8.71 10.53
C ARG A 132 -5.16 -9.23 9.10
N ASN A 133 -6.10 -8.86 8.25
CA ASN A 133 -6.06 -9.22 6.83
C ASN A 133 -4.83 -8.64 6.13
N LEU A 134 -4.47 -7.39 6.42
CA LEU A 134 -3.29 -6.75 5.86
C LEU A 134 -2.02 -7.49 6.31
N CYS A 135 -1.89 -7.73 7.63
CA CYS A 135 -0.81 -8.50 8.24
C CYS A 135 -0.64 -9.85 7.54
N TYR A 136 -1.71 -10.63 7.46
CA TYR A 136 -1.73 -11.95 6.84
C TYR A 136 -1.19 -11.94 5.39
N LEU A 137 -1.50 -10.89 4.61
CA LEU A 137 -1.08 -10.79 3.22
C LEU A 137 0.38 -10.34 3.02
N ILE A 138 1.00 -9.75 4.05
CA ILE A 138 2.37 -9.21 3.96
C ILE A 138 3.36 -9.88 4.94
N LYS A 139 2.90 -10.81 5.77
CA LYS A 139 3.71 -11.45 6.82
C LYS A 139 4.96 -12.18 6.31
N ASP A 140 4.91 -12.71 5.10
CA ASP A 140 6.03 -13.45 4.49
C ASP A 140 7.09 -12.52 3.86
N ARG A 141 6.94 -11.19 3.97
CA ARG A 141 7.95 -10.23 3.50
C ARG A 141 9.07 -10.11 4.53
N GLU A 142 10.31 -10.15 4.06
CA GLU A 142 11.54 -10.25 4.88
C GLU A 142 11.63 -9.18 6.00
N ASP A 143 11.09 -7.98 5.74
CA ASP A 143 11.13 -6.86 6.68
C ASP A 143 9.82 -6.66 7.49
N HIS A 144 8.85 -7.57 7.37
CA HIS A 144 7.58 -7.44 8.09
C HIS A 144 7.73 -7.75 9.58
N LYS A 145 7.46 -6.75 10.42
CA LYS A 145 7.66 -6.80 11.88
C LYS A 145 6.54 -6.02 12.57
N CYS A 146 5.33 -6.56 12.54
CA CYS A 146 4.21 -5.97 13.27
C CYS A 146 3.89 -6.72 14.57
N GLN A 147 3.20 -6.05 15.49
CA GLN A 147 2.81 -6.61 16.78
C GLN A 147 1.82 -7.79 16.66
N LEU A 148 1.05 -7.84 15.57
CA LEU A 148 0.10 -8.93 15.32
C LEU A 148 0.84 -10.25 15.04
N CYS A 149 1.90 -10.24 14.21
CA CYS A 149 2.75 -11.42 14.01
C CYS A 149 3.40 -11.92 15.30
N ALA A 150 3.84 -10.99 16.17
CA ALA A 150 4.41 -11.37 17.47
C ALA A 150 3.39 -12.04 18.41
N SER A 151 2.10 -11.74 18.22
CA SER A 151 1.00 -12.30 19.00
C SER A 151 0.52 -13.64 18.43
N GLU A 152 0.51 -13.83 17.11
CA GLU A 152 0.18 -15.12 16.48
C GLU A 152 1.18 -16.22 16.87
N ILE A 153 2.48 -15.89 17.00
CA ILE A 153 3.52 -16.82 17.47
C ILE A 153 3.33 -17.24 18.94
N SER A 154 2.74 -16.36 19.77
CA SER A 154 2.45 -16.70 21.18
C SER A 154 1.17 -17.53 21.34
N GLU A 155 0.19 -17.37 20.45
CA GLU A 155 -1.00 -18.23 20.43
C GLU A 155 -0.73 -19.63 19.88
N GLU A 156 0.12 -19.78 18.85
CA GLU A 156 0.53 -21.11 18.36
C GLU A 156 1.32 -21.90 19.42
N SER A 157 2.17 -21.24 20.20
CA SER A 157 2.96 -21.90 21.26
C SER A 157 2.15 -22.27 22.50
N ASN A 158 1.03 -21.59 22.78
CA ASN A 158 0.14 -21.92 23.89
C ASN A 158 -0.76 -23.14 23.61
N ASN A 159 -0.94 -23.53 22.34
CA ASN A 159 -1.77 -24.67 21.97
C ASN A 159 -1.03 -26.02 21.95
N GLU A 160 0.31 -26.04 22.11
CA GLU A 160 1.11 -27.28 22.13
C GLU A 160 1.31 -27.89 23.54
N THR A 161 0.86 -27.24 24.62
CA THR A 161 1.16 -27.69 26.00
C THR A 161 -0.02 -28.31 26.78
N GLU A 162 -1.20 -28.46 26.19
CA GLU A 162 -2.32 -29.24 26.78
C GLU A 162 -2.55 -30.58 26.05
N SER A 163 -1.54 -31.44 25.99
CA SER A 163 -1.77 -32.88 25.74
C SER A 163 -1.55 -33.67 27.02
N THR A 164 -2.68 -34.09 27.57
CA THR A 164 -2.89 -34.75 28.85
C THR A 164 -2.23 -36.14 28.87
N HIS A 165 -1.18 -36.30 29.68
CA HIS A 165 -0.66 -37.61 30.05
C HIS A 165 -1.57 -38.20 31.15
N MET A 166 -2.62 -38.93 30.77
CA MET A 166 -3.38 -39.74 31.72
C MET A 166 -2.63 -41.04 32.02
N MET A 167 -2.22 -41.19 33.28
CA MET A 167 -1.77 -42.44 33.87
C MET A 167 -2.90 -43.49 33.81
N LYS A 168 -2.54 -44.74 33.52
CA LYS A 168 -3.34 -45.90 33.93
C LYS A 168 -2.44 -46.90 34.63
N GLU A 169 -2.94 -47.30 35.80
CA GLU A 169 -2.50 -48.42 36.66
C GLU A 169 -2.49 -49.77 35.92
#